data_AF-A0A258BSV5-F1
#
_entry.id   AF-A0A258BSV5-F1
#
_cell.length_a   1.000
_cell.length_b   1.000
_cell.length_c   1.000
_cell.angle_alpha   90.00
_cell.angle_beta   90.00
_cell.angle_gamma   90.00
#
_symmetry.space_group_name_H-M   'P 1'
#
loop_
_entity.id
_entity.type
_entity.pdbx_description
1 polymer ?
#
loop_
_entity_poly.entity_id
_entity_poly.type
_entity_poly.pdbx_seq_one_letter_code
_entity_poly.pdbx_strand_id
1 'polypeptide(L)'
;MTKAAGNYQHKPDEPWIFRTYAGHSTAKKSNELYRLNLSKGQTGLSIAFDLPTQTAYDADHILSKGEVGKVGVPVKHLGDMRELFAELPLETMNTSMTINAPAAWMLALY
;
A
#
# COMPACT_ATOMS: atom_id res chain seq x y z
N MET A 1 -29.04 -4.44 27.93
CA MET A 1 -29.88 -4.14 26.74
C MET A 1 -29.56 -5.17 25.67
N THR A 2 -30.40 -6.20 25.57
CA THR A 2 -30.31 -7.27 24.58
C THR A 2 -30.76 -6.71 23.23
N LYS A 3 -29.84 -6.57 22.25
CA LYS A 3 -30.22 -6.25 20.88
C LYS A 3 -31.04 -7.42 20.34
N ALA A 4 -32.29 -7.14 19.95
CA ALA A 4 -33.11 -8.09 19.19
C ALA A 4 -32.34 -8.49 17.94
N ALA A 5 -32.03 -9.78 17.81
CA ALA A 5 -31.49 -10.33 16.59
C ALA A 5 -32.56 -10.17 15.50
N GLY A 6 -32.31 -9.30 14.53
CA GLY A 6 -33.17 -9.19 13.36
C GLY A 6 -33.23 -10.53 12.62
N ASN A 7 -34.41 -10.89 12.11
CA ASN A 7 -34.64 -12.09 11.33
C ASN A 7 -33.94 -11.98 9.95
N TYR A 8 -32.62 -12.12 9.91
CA TYR A 8 -31.88 -12.27 8.65
C TYR A 8 -32.00 -13.72 8.16
N GLN A 9 -32.16 -13.91 6.84
CA GLN A 9 -32.24 -15.25 6.22
C GLN A 9 -30.94 -16.06 6.33
N HIS A 10 -29.82 -15.39 6.62
CA HIS A 10 -28.52 -16.01 6.91
C HIS A 10 -27.72 -15.13 7.87
N LYS A 11 -26.59 -15.65 8.38
CA LYS A 11 -25.62 -14.88 9.17
C LYS A 11 -25.19 -13.65 8.37
N PRO A 12 -25.11 -12.44 8.97
CA PRO A 12 -24.57 -11.27 8.28
C PRO A 12 -23.17 -11.53 7.73
N ASP A 13 -22.87 -10.94 6.58
CA ASP A 13 -21.54 -11.00 5.97
C ASP A 13 -20.51 -10.29 6.85
N GLU A 14 -19.25 -10.71 6.73
CA GLU A 14 -18.13 -10.00 7.34
C GLU A 14 -18.00 -8.58 6.73
N PRO A 15 -17.61 -7.57 7.52
CA PRO A 15 -17.53 -6.19 7.05
C PRO A 15 -16.46 -6.01 5.96
N TRP A 16 -16.64 -4.98 5.13
CA TRP A 16 -15.65 -4.63 4.11
C TRP A 16 -14.33 -4.16 4.72
N ILE A 17 -13.25 -4.31 3.95
CA ILE A 17 -11.92 -3.85 4.34
C ILE A 17 -11.82 -2.33 4.12
N PHE A 18 -11.35 -1.61 5.13
CA PHE A 18 -10.93 -0.22 5.00
C PHE A 18 -9.49 -0.20 4.49
N ARG A 19 -9.32 0.19 3.23
CA ARG A 19 -8.03 0.14 2.53
C ARG A 19 -7.73 1.46 1.84
N THR A 20 -7.22 2.42 2.61
CA THR A 20 -6.87 3.74 2.07
C THR A 20 -5.72 3.59 1.07
N TYR A 21 -5.90 4.20 -0.10
CA TYR A 21 -4.85 4.36 -1.09
C TYR A 21 -3.85 5.43 -0.64
N ALA A 22 -2.59 5.04 -0.44
CA ALA A 22 -1.60 5.93 0.15
C ALA A 22 -0.16 5.58 -0.27
N GLY A 23 0.68 6.60 -0.29
CA GLY A 23 2.11 6.54 -0.58
C GLY A 23 2.58 7.92 -1.03
N HIS A 24 3.68 8.42 -0.48
CA HIS A 24 4.30 9.68 -0.92
C HIS A 24 5.72 9.84 -0.39
N SER A 25 6.51 10.71 -1.03
CA SER A 25 7.86 11.10 -0.60
C SER A 25 8.86 9.95 -0.62
N THR A 26 9.03 9.20 0.47
CA THR A 26 10.02 8.13 0.60
C THR A 26 9.37 6.86 1.15
N ALA A 27 10.05 5.71 1.02
CA ALA A 27 9.57 4.45 1.57
C ALA A 27 9.37 4.54 3.09
N LYS A 28 10.36 5.09 3.83
CA LYS A 28 10.21 5.38 5.27
C LYS A 28 8.98 6.22 5.64
N LYS A 29 8.76 7.36 4.98
CA LYS A 29 7.61 8.24 5.29
C LYS A 29 6.28 7.58 4.95
N SER A 30 6.26 6.79 3.87
CA SER A 30 5.07 6.00 3.49
C SER A 30 4.79 4.91 4.53
N ASN A 31 5.82 4.24 5.06
CA ASN A 31 5.68 3.28 6.16
C ASN A 31 5.10 3.95 7.43
N GLU A 32 5.64 5.10 7.83
CA GLU A 32 5.14 5.88 8.98
C GLU A 32 3.65 6.22 8.80
N LEU A 33 3.25 6.64 7.59
CA LEU A 33 1.86 6.91 7.23
C LEU A 33 0.98 5.65 7.31
N TYR A 34 1.46 4.50 6.81
CA TYR A 34 0.71 3.24 6.88
C TYR A 34 0.45 2.81 8.31
N ARG A 35 1.49 2.85 9.16
CA ARG A 35 1.36 2.53 10.58
C ARG A 35 0.41 3.47 11.31
N LEU A 36 0.48 4.78 11.01
CA LEU A 36 -0.46 5.76 11.55
C LEU A 36 -1.90 5.45 11.14
N ASN A 37 -2.14 5.10 9.88
CA ASN A 37 -3.48 4.78 9.40
C ASN A 37 -4.01 3.47 10.02
N LEU A 38 -3.16 2.45 10.14
CA LEU A 38 -3.50 1.19 10.83
C LEU A 38 -3.87 1.46 12.30
N SER A 39 -3.12 2.32 13.00
CA SER A 39 -3.47 2.72 14.37
C SER A 39 -4.79 3.50 14.49
N LYS A 40 -5.29 4.04 13.37
CA LYS A 40 -6.57 4.77 13.27
C LYS A 40 -7.72 3.90 12.76
N GLY A 41 -7.52 2.59 12.61
CA GLY A 41 -8.58 1.63 12.26
C GLY A 41 -8.63 1.24 10.78
N GLN A 42 -7.62 1.59 9.97
CA GLN A 42 -7.45 0.98 8.66
C GLN A 42 -7.20 -0.53 8.80
N THR A 43 -7.80 -1.36 7.95
CA THR A 43 -7.74 -2.84 8.07
C THR A 43 -7.02 -3.54 6.91
N GLY A 44 -6.49 -2.78 5.95
CA GLY A 44 -5.60 -3.27 4.89
C GLY A 44 -4.86 -2.13 4.20
N LEU A 45 -3.82 -2.41 3.42
CA LEU A 45 -3.05 -1.39 2.71
C LEU A 45 -3.35 -1.36 1.21
N SER A 46 -3.27 -0.17 0.61
CA SER A 46 -3.25 0.04 -0.83
C SER A 46 -2.13 1.01 -1.19
N ILE A 47 -1.12 0.52 -1.91
CA ILE A 47 0.14 1.23 -2.15
C ILE A 47 0.05 2.09 -3.42
N ALA A 48 0.33 3.37 -3.27
CA ALA A 48 0.48 4.34 -4.36
C ALA A 48 1.96 4.52 -4.72
N PHE A 49 2.37 4.15 -5.93
CA PHE A 49 3.74 4.31 -6.41
C PHE A 49 3.94 5.63 -7.16
N ASP A 50 5.17 6.14 -7.17
CA ASP A 50 5.48 7.33 -7.96
C ASP A 50 5.47 7.05 -9.48
N LEU A 51 5.51 8.11 -10.29
CA LEU A 51 5.41 7.96 -11.75
C LEU A 51 6.60 7.17 -12.35
N PRO A 52 7.86 7.39 -11.95
CA PRO A 52 8.99 6.56 -12.38
C PRO A 52 8.76 5.06 -12.12
N THR A 53 8.38 4.68 -10.90
CA THR A 53 8.09 3.28 -10.55
C THR A 53 6.94 2.73 -11.40
N GLN A 54 5.87 3.51 -11.63
CA GLN A 54 4.75 3.10 -12.48
C GLN A 54 5.13 2.88 -13.96
N THR A 55 6.14 3.58 -14.43
CA THR A 55 6.62 3.57 -15.83
C THR A 55 7.92 2.79 -16.02
N ALA A 56 8.37 2.07 -14.99
CA ALA A 56 9.57 1.23 -14.99
C ALA A 56 10.88 2.00 -15.26
N TYR A 57 10.95 3.27 -14.85
CA TYR A 57 12.20 4.03 -14.86
C TYR A 57 12.83 4.07 -13.47
N ASP A 58 14.16 3.88 -13.44
CA ASP A 58 14.94 4.19 -12.25
C ASP A 58 14.87 5.68 -11.92
N ALA A 59 15.08 6.00 -10.65
CA ALA A 59 14.93 7.37 -10.16
C ALA A 59 15.98 8.35 -10.71
N ASP A 60 17.12 7.85 -11.20
CA ASP A 60 18.18 8.62 -11.85
C ASP A 60 18.04 8.69 -13.37
N HIS A 61 17.04 8.01 -13.95
CA HIS A 61 16.73 8.12 -15.37
C HIS A 61 16.30 9.56 -15.72
N ILE A 62 16.71 10.05 -16.90
CA ILE A 62 16.49 11.44 -17.30
C ILE A 62 14.99 11.83 -17.31
N LEU A 63 14.11 10.89 -17.64
CA LEU A 63 12.65 11.09 -17.64
C LEU A 63 12.02 11.08 -16.24
N SER A 64 12.74 10.63 -15.21
CA SER A 64 12.26 10.58 -13.83
C SER A 64 12.39 11.92 -13.10
N LYS A 65 13.18 12.85 -13.65
CA LYS A 65 13.51 14.12 -13.01
C LYS A 65 12.26 14.92 -12.67
N GLY A 66 12.08 15.19 -11.37
CA GLY A 66 10.95 15.96 -10.83
C GLY A 66 9.71 15.14 -10.48
N GLU A 67 9.69 13.85 -10.77
CA GLU A 67 8.55 12.97 -10.52
C GLU A 67 8.81 11.93 -9.42
N VAL A 68 10.08 11.74 -9.04
CA VAL A 68 10.49 10.83 -7.95
C VAL A 68 9.82 11.20 -6.63
N GLY A 69 9.00 10.30 -6.10
CA GLY A 69 8.31 10.48 -4.82
C GLY A 69 7.21 11.55 -4.78
N LYS A 70 6.86 12.14 -5.93
CA LYS A 70 5.93 13.29 -6.00
C LYS A 70 4.46 12.91 -5.79
N VAL A 71 4.04 11.81 -6.42
CA VAL A 71 2.64 11.34 -6.43
C VAL A 71 2.46 9.98 -5.74
N GLY A 72 3.53 9.42 -5.20
CA GLY A 72 3.56 8.08 -4.64
C GLY A 72 4.91 7.77 -4.00
N VAL A 73 5.07 6.53 -3.53
CA VAL A 73 6.35 6.03 -3.01
C VAL A 73 7.27 5.62 -4.17
N PRO A 74 8.54 6.05 -4.18
CA PRO A 74 9.54 5.51 -5.11
C PRO A 74 10.00 4.12 -4.66
N VAL A 75 10.06 3.16 -5.58
CA VAL A 75 10.67 1.84 -5.34
C VAL A 75 11.62 1.52 -6.49
N LYS A 76 12.91 1.39 -6.16
CA LYS A 76 13.98 1.18 -7.14
C LYS A 76 14.59 -0.22 -6.99
N HIS A 77 14.62 -0.72 -5.77
CA HIS A 77 15.22 -2.01 -5.43
C HIS A 77 14.58 -2.62 -4.18
N LEU A 78 14.97 -3.86 -3.86
CA LEU A 78 14.47 -4.61 -2.70
C LEU A 78 14.63 -3.86 -1.36
N GLY A 79 15.66 -3.03 -1.21
CA GLY A 79 15.86 -2.22 -0.01
C GLY A 79 14.70 -1.25 0.27
N ASP A 80 14.09 -0.70 -0.78
CA ASP A 80 12.98 0.25 -0.64
C ASP A 80 11.70 -0.48 -0.24
N MET A 81 11.44 -1.67 -0.81
CA MET A 81 10.30 -2.50 -0.41
C MET A 81 10.43 -2.98 1.04
N ARG A 82 11.64 -3.37 1.46
CA ARG A 82 11.92 -3.72 2.86
C ARG A 82 11.69 -2.54 3.80
N GLU A 83 12.10 -1.33 3.42
CA GLU A 83 11.84 -0.14 4.22
C GLU A 83 10.34 0.21 4.24
N LEU A 84 9.67 0.10 3.09
CA LEU A 84 8.24 0.39 2.94
C LEU A 84 7.37 -0.49 3.85
N PHE A 85 7.75 -1.75 4.02
CA PHE A 85 7.01 -2.73 4.82
C PHE A 85 7.66 -3.06 6.16
N ALA A 86 8.68 -2.33 6.58
CA ALA A 86 9.34 -2.54 7.86
C ALA A 86 8.31 -2.53 9.01
N GLU A 87 8.41 -3.50 9.91
CA GLU A 87 7.54 -3.66 11.09
C GLU A 87 6.04 -3.88 10.78
N LEU A 88 5.67 -4.20 9.53
CA LEU A 88 4.31 -4.56 9.16
C LEU A 88 4.14 -6.09 9.04
N PRO A 89 3.06 -6.69 9.57
CA PRO A 89 2.87 -8.14 9.59
C PRO A 89 2.32 -8.66 8.26
N LEU A 90 3.12 -8.60 7.18
CA LEU A 90 2.71 -8.90 5.80
C LEU A 90 2.00 -10.26 5.62
N GLU A 91 2.43 -11.30 6.34
CA GLU A 91 1.86 -12.66 6.25
C GLU A 91 0.36 -12.73 6.59
N THR A 92 -0.12 -11.78 7.39
CA THR A 92 -1.51 -11.73 7.87
C THR A 92 -2.29 -10.53 7.32
N MET A 93 -1.59 -9.62 6.65
CA MET A 93 -2.16 -8.35 6.23
C MET A 93 -2.69 -8.43 4.80
N ASN A 94 -3.83 -7.78 4.56
CA ASN A 94 -4.32 -7.63 3.21
C ASN A 94 -3.65 -6.41 2.54
N THR A 95 -2.81 -6.66 1.54
CA THR A 95 -2.09 -5.63 0.80
C THR A 95 -2.53 -5.60 -0.66
N SER A 96 -2.74 -4.39 -1.18
CA SER A 96 -2.97 -4.12 -2.60
C SER A 96 -1.87 -3.20 -3.11
N MET A 97 -1.42 -3.42 -4.34
CA MET A 97 -0.44 -2.57 -5.02
C MET A 97 -1.07 -2.05 -6.30
N THR A 98 -1.26 -0.73 -6.43
CA THR A 98 -1.80 -0.13 -7.66
C THR A 98 -0.67 0.02 -8.66
N ILE A 99 -0.43 -1.03 -9.43
CA ILE A 99 0.66 -1.10 -10.40
C ILE A 99 0.24 -1.88 -11.64
N ASN A 100 0.75 -1.50 -12.81
CA ASN A 100 0.37 -2.08 -14.11
C ASN A 100 1.59 -2.64 -14.85
N ALA A 101 2.22 -1.86 -15.73
CA ALA A 101 3.29 -2.34 -16.61
C ALA A 101 4.44 -3.08 -15.89
N PRO A 102 4.97 -2.62 -14.74
CA PRO A 102 6.02 -3.33 -14.01
C PRO A 102 5.48 -4.25 -12.90
N ALA A 103 4.22 -4.67 -12.94
CA ALA A 103 3.59 -5.47 -11.88
C ALA A 103 4.37 -6.75 -11.52
N ALA A 104 4.90 -7.47 -12.51
CA ALA A 104 5.66 -8.70 -12.26
C ALA A 104 6.95 -8.43 -11.46
N TRP A 105 7.63 -7.32 -11.73
CA TRP A 105 8.84 -6.91 -11.00
C TRP A 105 8.51 -6.46 -9.59
N MET A 106 7.46 -5.66 -9.44
CA MET A 106 7.01 -5.19 -8.14
C MET A 106 6.50 -6.33 -7.25
N LEU A 107 5.84 -7.34 -7.84
CA LEU A 107 5.45 -8.55 -7.12
C LEU A 107 6.65 -9.40 -6.71
N ALA A 108 7.73 -9.44 -7.50
CA ALA A 108 8.95 -10.16 -7.14
C ALA A 108 9.72 -9.48 -5.99
N LEU A 109 9.57 -8.17 -5.81
CA LEU A 109 10.17 -7.42 -4.70
C LEU A 109 9.31 -7.44 -3.42
N TYR A 110 8.00 -7.70 -3.56
CA TYR A 110 7.05 -7.81 -2.45
C TYR A 110 7.21 -9.12 -1.71
#